data_AF-A0A1Y3AX91-F1
#
_entry.id   AF-A0A1Y3AX91-F1
#
_cell.length_a   1.000
_cell.length_b   1.000
_cell.length_c   1.000
_cell.angle_alpha   90.00
_cell.angle_beta   90.00
_cell.angle_gamma   90.00
#
_symmetry.space_group_name_H-M   'P 1'
#
loop_
_entity.id
_entity.type
_entity.pdbx_description
1 polymer ?
#
loop_
_entity_poly.entity_id
_entity_poly.type
_entity_poly.pdbx_seq_one_letter_code
_entity_poly.pdbx_strand_id
1 'polypeptide(L)'
;MLSLEYKNLNSFFAIVIGLSNVAISRLTQTWEKLHNKVKRIFTQYESLIDSSRNYRRYRLLLSKFDPPLVPFVPLLIKDMTILHEGNKTFVDQGLLTI
;
A
#
# COMPACT_ATOMS: atom_id res chain seq x y z
N MET A 1 -7.48 11.09 2.72
CA MET A 1 -7.58 12.50 2.27
C MET A 1 -6.76 13.40 3.19
N LEU A 2 -6.94 13.37 4.51
CA LEU A 2 -5.99 13.94 5.49
C LEU A 2 -4.74 13.06 5.71
N SER A 3 -4.89 11.73 5.71
CA SER A 3 -3.77 10.81 5.88
C SER A 3 -2.69 10.95 4.79
N LEU A 4 -3.05 11.34 3.57
CA LEU A 4 -2.10 11.63 2.50
C LEU A 4 -1.38 12.97 2.71
N GLU A 5 -2.06 13.95 3.30
CA GLU A 5 -1.51 15.25 3.68
C GLU A 5 -0.48 15.10 4.81
N TYR A 6 -0.77 14.26 5.81
CA TYR A 6 0.15 13.88 6.88
C TYR A 6 1.19 12.82 6.47
N LYS A 7 1.26 12.46 5.17
CA LYS A 7 2.18 11.44 4.63
C LYS A 7 2.09 10.09 5.38
N ASN A 8 0.93 9.78 5.96
CA ASN A 8 0.64 8.51 6.62
C ASN A 8 -0.04 7.55 5.63
N LEU A 9 0.80 6.87 4.85
CA LEU A 9 0.38 5.94 3.82
C LEU A 9 -0.18 4.64 4.42
N ASN A 10 0.23 4.24 5.63
CA ASN A 10 -0.31 3.08 6.31
C ASN A 10 -1.82 3.24 6.60
N SER A 11 -2.21 4.35 7.24
CA SER A 11 -3.61 4.64 7.53
C SER A 11 -4.41 4.92 6.27
N PHE A 12 -3.81 5.58 5.27
CA PHE A 12 -4.44 5.76 3.96
C PHE A 12 -4.81 4.42 3.32
N PHE A 13 -3.87 3.46 3.26
CA PHE A 13 -4.11 2.13 2.70
C PHE A 13 -5.18 1.37 3.49
N ALA A 14 -5.14 1.42 4.83
CA ALA A 14 -6.14 0.77 5.66
C ALA A 14 -7.58 1.23 5.35
N ILE A 15 -7.78 2.55 5.14
CA ILE A 15 -9.09 3.11 4.78
C ILE A 15 -9.52 2.65 3.40
N VAL A 16 -8.64 2.76 2.40
CA VAL A 16 -8.97 2.40 1.01
C VAL A 16 -9.30 0.91 0.92
N ILE A 17 -8.44 0.04 1.46
CA ILE A 17 -8.66 -1.42 1.47
C ILE A 17 -9.95 -1.77 2.23
N GLY A 18 -10.23 -1.10 3.35
CA GLY A 18 -11.46 -1.29 4.10
C GLY A 18 -12.70 -0.99 3.26
N LEU A 19 -12.71 0.15 2.56
CA LEU A 19 -13.84 0.55 1.69
C LEU A 19 -13.96 -0.31 0.43
N SER A 20 -12.86 -0.77 -0.14
CA SER A 20 -12.83 -1.68 -1.30
C SER A 20 -13.21 -3.13 -0.93
N ASN A 21 -13.26 -3.47 0.35
CA ASN A 21 -13.69 -4.80 0.81
C ASN A 21 -15.09 -5.13 0.28
N VAL A 22 -15.29 -6.36 -0.19
CA VAL A 22 -16.58 -6.87 -0.73
C VAL A 22 -17.75 -6.67 0.25
N ALA A 23 -17.49 -6.63 1.56
CA ALA A 23 -18.45 -6.27 2.60
C ALA A 23 -19.10 -4.89 2.36
N ILE A 24 -18.31 -3.92 1.89
CA ILE A 24 -18.68 -2.52 1.77
C ILE A 24 -18.89 -2.14 0.30
N SER A 25 -18.01 -2.57 -0.62
CA SER A 25 -18.08 -2.21 -2.05
C SER A 25 -19.37 -2.69 -2.74
N ARG A 26 -19.99 -3.78 -2.27
CA ARG A 26 -21.27 -4.28 -2.80
C ARG A 26 -22.50 -3.42 -2.45
N LEU A 27 -22.38 -2.44 -1.53
CA LEU A 27 -23.50 -1.63 -1.05
C LEU A 27 -23.91 -0.58 -2.08
N THR A 28 -24.37 -1.01 -3.25
CA THR A 28 -24.62 -0.16 -4.44
C THR A 28 -25.50 1.05 -4.12
N GLN A 29 -26.59 0.87 -3.36
CA GLN A 29 -27.49 1.96 -2.96
C GLN A 29 -26.80 3.04 -2.11
N THR A 30 -25.76 2.69 -1.35
CA THR A 30 -24.97 3.66 -0.57
C THR A 30 -23.99 4.41 -1.47
N TRP A 31 -23.30 3.67 -2.35
CA TRP A 31 -22.35 4.26 -3.31
C TRP A 31 -23.02 5.15 -4.35
N GLU A 32 -24.26 4.86 -4.73
CA GLU A 32 -25.05 5.66 -5.68
C GLU A 32 -25.34 7.07 -5.14
N LYS A 33 -25.59 7.20 -3.84
CA LYS A 33 -25.87 8.49 -3.16
C LYS A 33 -24.68 9.43 -3.10
N LEU A 34 -23.46 8.95 -3.35
CA LEU A 34 -22.27 9.79 -3.35
C LEU A 34 -22.18 10.63 -4.63
N HIS A 35 -21.66 11.85 -4.52
CA HIS A 35 -21.36 12.66 -5.69
C HIS A 35 -20.30 11.98 -6.59
N ASN A 36 -20.47 12.09 -7.92
CA ASN A 36 -19.54 11.50 -8.90
C ASN A 36 -18.09 11.95 -8.71
N LYS A 37 -17.87 13.19 -8.24
CA LYS A 37 -16.53 13.70 -7.88
C LYS A 37 -15.85 12.83 -6.83
N VAL A 38 -16.58 12.42 -5.78
CA VAL A 38 -16.06 11.58 -4.69
C VAL A 38 -15.75 10.18 -5.21
N LYS A 39 -16.64 9.59 -6.01
CA LYS A 39 -16.41 8.27 -6.63
C LYS A 39 -15.13 8.26 -7.46
N ARG A 40 -14.93 9.29 -8.30
CA ARG A 40 -13.73 9.43 -9.14
C ARG A 40 -12.45 9.57 -8.32
N ILE A 41 -12.48 10.34 -7.22
CA ILE A 41 -11.34 10.46 -6.30
C ILE A 41 -11.05 9.10 -5.65
N PHE A 42 -12.08 8.38 -5.20
CA PHE A 42 -11.91 7.07 -4.60
C PHE A 42 -11.30 6.07 -5.58
N THR A 43 -11.76 6.01 -6.83
CA THR A 43 -11.16 5.16 -7.87
C THR A 43 -9.67 5.48 -8.13
N GLN A 44 -9.28 6.76 -8.04
CA GLN A 44 -7.86 7.12 -8.11
C GLN A 44 -7.08 6.57 -6.92
N TYR A 45 -7.66 6.60 -5.71
CA TYR A 45 -7.05 6.01 -4.53
C TYR A 45 -6.94 4.50 -4.61
N GLU A 46 -7.96 3.81 -5.13
CA GLU A 46 -7.89 2.37 -5.42
C GLU A 46 -6.76 2.03 -6.38
N SER A 47 -6.50 2.89 -7.39
CA SER A 47 -5.38 2.66 -8.31
C SER A 47 -4.01 2.67 -7.63
N LEU A 48 -3.86 3.33 -6.46
CA LEU A 48 -2.61 3.39 -5.71
C LEU A 48 -2.33 2.11 -4.91
N ILE A 49 -3.38 1.35 -4.56
CA ILE A 49 -3.25 0.06 -3.86
C ILE A 49 -3.05 -1.12 -4.83
N ASP A 50 -2.94 -0.84 -6.14
CA ASP A 50 -2.69 -1.86 -7.16
C ASP A 50 -1.38 -2.63 -6.87
N SER A 51 -1.52 -3.93 -6.64
CA SER A 51 -0.43 -4.83 -6.31
C SER A 51 0.43 -5.21 -7.52
N SER A 52 0.01 -4.81 -8.74
CA SER A 52 0.75 -5.08 -9.97
C SER A 52 2.19 -4.56 -9.91
N ARG A 53 3.11 -5.34 -10.48
CA ARG A 53 4.56 -5.06 -10.50
C ARG A 53 5.11 -4.72 -9.10
N ASN A 54 4.68 -5.47 -8.09
CA ASN A 54 5.05 -5.30 -6.69
C ASN A 54 4.78 -3.89 -6.14
N TYR A 55 3.53 -3.43 -6.30
CA TYR A 55 3.07 -2.11 -5.83
C TYR A 55 3.82 -0.94 -6.46
N ARG A 56 4.07 -0.99 -7.78
CA ARG A 56 4.87 0.03 -8.49
C ARG A 56 4.35 1.46 -8.30
N ARG A 57 3.03 1.67 -8.38
CA ARG A 57 2.43 3.01 -8.23
C ARG A 57 2.64 3.57 -6.82
N TYR A 58 2.46 2.75 -5.80
CA TYR A 58 2.79 3.11 -4.42
C TYR A 58 4.27 3.48 -4.28
N ARG A 59 5.19 2.68 -4.82
CA ARG A 59 6.63 2.96 -4.74
C ARG A 59 7.01 4.29 -5.41
N LEU A 60 6.41 4.59 -6.57
CA LEU A 60 6.59 5.87 -7.28
C LEU A 60 5.99 7.06 -6.52
N LEU A 61 4.93 6.84 -5.74
CA LEU A 61 4.37 7.87 -4.87
C LEU A 61 5.29 8.09 -3.66
N LEU A 62 5.75 7.00 -3.04
CA LEU A 62 6.65 7.03 -1.88
C LEU A 62 7.95 7.78 -2.21
N SER A 63 8.51 7.59 -3.40
CA SER A 63 9.74 8.28 -3.84
C SER A 63 9.61 9.80 -3.99
N LYS A 64 8.38 10.34 -3.95
CA LYS A 64 8.11 11.79 -4.03
C LYS A 64 7.93 12.44 -2.67
N PHE A 65 7.92 11.66 -1.59
CA PHE A 65 7.70 12.17 -0.25
C PHE A 65 9.01 12.25 0.53
N ASP A 66 9.31 13.45 1.01
CA ASP A 66 10.35 13.63 2.02
C ASP A 66 9.81 13.25 3.41
N PRO A 67 10.64 12.69 4.31
CA PRO A 67 10.29 12.49 5.71
C PRO A 67 9.84 13.79 6.41
N PRO A 68 9.02 13.71 7.47
CA PRO A 68 8.48 12.50 8.10
C PRO A 68 7.31 11.89 7.30
N LEU A 69 7.27 10.57 7.21
CA LEU A 69 6.18 9.80 6.58
C LEU A 69 6.01 8.46 7.29
N VAL A 70 4.81 7.88 7.22
CA VAL A 70 4.53 6.52 7.71
C VAL A 70 4.25 5.60 6.51
N PRO A 71 5.17 4.68 6.17
CA PRO A 71 5.02 3.81 5.00
C PRO A 71 3.99 2.70 5.26
N PHE A 72 3.51 2.07 4.19
CA PHE A 72 2.67 0.87 4.28
C PHE A 72 3.50 -0.33 4.75
N VAL A 73 3.38 -0.65 6.04
CA VAL A 73 4.21 -1.64 6.75
C VAL A 73 4.12 -3.05 6.15
N PRO A 74 2.95 -3.57 5.74
CA PRO A 74 2.85 -4.93 5.18
C PRO A 74 3.74 -5.16 3.95
N LEU A 75 3.94 -4.14 3.10
CA LEU A 75 4.83 -4.26 1.95
C LEU A 75 6.31 -4.31 2.35
N LEU A 76 6.70 -3.56 3.39
CA LEU A 76 8.06 -3.62 3.92
C LEU A 76 8.38 -5.00 4.51
N ILE A 77 7.43 -5.57 5.27
CA ILE A 77 7.57 -6.92 5.82
C ILE A 77 7.68 -7.94 4.69
N LYS A 78 6.81 -7.85 3.67
CA LYS A 78 6.88 -8.73 2.49
C LYS A 78 8.26 -8.66 1.82
N ASP A 79 8.79 -7.46 1.60
CA ASP A 79 10.11 -7.28 0.99
C ASP A 79 11.21 -7.91 1.86
N MET A 80 11.16 -7.73 3.18
CA MET A 80 12.10 -8.34 4.13
C MET A 80 12.01 -9.88 4.13
N THR A 81 10.81 -10.44 4.11
CA THR A 81 10.59 -11.90 4.03
C THR A 81 11.20 -12.47 2.76
N ILE A 82 10.97 -11.84 1.60
CA ILE A 82 11.54 -12.29 0.33
C ILE A 82 13.07 -12.22 0.36
N LEU A 83 13.64 -11.15 0.91
CA LEU A 83 15.09 -11.02 1.05
C LEU A 83 15.68 -12.09 1.98
N HIS A 84 14.98 -12.42 3.06
CA HIS A 84 15.42 -13.44 4.02
C HIS A 84 15.33 -14.85 3.44
N GLU A 85 14.23 -15.19 2.76
CA GLU A 85 14.04 -16.51 2.15
C GLU A 85 14.93 -16.72 0.91
N GLY A 86 15.22 -15.64 0.17
CA GLY A 86 16.02 -15.69 -1.06
C GLY A 86 17.53 -15.75 -0.84
N ASN A 87 18.03 -15.40 0.36
CA ASN A 87 19.45 -15.37 0.67
C ASN A 87 19.78 -16.36 1.79
N LYS A 88 20.79 -17.23 1.57
CA LYS A 88 21.31 -18.06 2.66
C LYS A 88 22.02 -17.17 3.68
N THR A 89 21.63 -17.30 4.95
CA THR A 89 22.26 -16.59 6.07
C THR A 89 23.75 -16.92 6.19
N PHE A 90 24.15 -18.14 5.81
CA PHE A 90 25.53 -18.60 5.86
C PHE A 90 25.96 -19.17 4.50
N VAL A 91 27.20 -18.88 4.10
CA VAL A 91 27.88 -19.54 2.97
C VAL A 91 28.38 -20.92 3.43
N ASP A 92 28.67 -21.84 2.50
CA ASP A 92 29.06 -23.24 2.79
C ASP A 92 30.27 -23.42 3.73
N GLN A 93 30.98 -22.34 4.08
CA GLN A 93 32.08 -22.29 5.07
C GLN A 93 31.67 -21.71 6.44
N GLY A 94 30.38 -21.47 6.70
CA GLY A 94 29.88 -20.89 7.96
C GLY A 94 30.07 -19.37 8.10
N LEU A 95 30.49 -18.69 7.04
CA LEU A 95 30.60 -17.22 7.02
C LEU A 95 29.23 -16.59 6.76
N LEU A 96 28.95 -15.46 7.41
CA LEU A 96 27.71 -14.70 7.18
C LEU A 96 27.75 -14.04 5.80
N THR A 97 26.64 -14.13 5.06
CA THR A 97 26.43 -13.35 3.84
C THR A 97 26.10 -11.91 4.23
N ILE A 98 26.91 -10.93 3.78
CA ILE A 98 26.76 -9.48 4.08
C ILE A 98 25.84 -8.82 3.05
#